data_AF-A0A819PTR7-F1
#
_entry.id   AF-A0A819PTR7-F1
#
_cell.length_a   1.000
_cell.length_b   1.000
_cell.length_c   1.000
_cell.angle_alpha   90.00
_cell.angle_beta   90.00
_cell.angle_gamma   90.00
#
_symmetry.space_group_name_H-M   'P 1'
#
loop_
_entity.id
_entity.type
_entity.pdbx_description
1 polymer ?
#
loop_
_entity_poly.entity_id
_entity_poly.type
_entity_poly.pdbx_seq_one_letter_code
_entity_poly.pdbx_strand_id
1 'polypeptide(L)'
;SVFNPDENWIVEIRIVSAGQHYDAYYMKMDLNLVGKKQDIVTEFQKLPEFVEPYTMTYDIKTKLVLVTWKHGTIFTDTMMIYINPYTGKLHNEASLLKTPFGWFVQSVQALFDESTRQILFLIQQSDLQQIQITVWAITVEFDTMKIIEKKQVNALAGLQTWTFFKTEKKSNS
;
A
#
# COMPACT_ATOMS: atom_id res chain seq x y z
N SER A 1 6.88 -7.12 -3.49
CA SER A 1 6.76 -7.84 -4.77
C SER A 1 5.59 -8.81 -4.67
N VAL A 2 5.00 -9.18 -5.81
CA VAL A 2 3.85 -10.09 -5.86
C VAL A 2 4.15 -11.17 -6.89
N PHE A 3 4.02 -12.44 -6.51
CA PHE A 3 4.34 -13.60 -7.34
C PHE A 3 3.06 -14.25 -7.85
N ASN A 4 2.97 -14.48 -9.16
CA ASN A 4 1.92 -15.27 -9.76
C ASN A 4 2.46 -16.68 -10.05
N PRO A 5 2.01 -17.72 -9.32
CA PRO A 5 2.48 -19.09 -9.51
C PRO A 5 2.02 -19.72 -10.83
N ASP A 6 0.84 -19.34 -11.33
CA ASP A 6 0.25 -19.93 -12.53
C ASP A 6 0.99 -19.50 -13.80
N GLU A 7 1.41 -18.23 -13.83
CA GLU A 7 2.09 -17.63 -14.98
C GLU A 7 3.61 -17.50 -14.77
N ASN A 8 4.13 -17.91 -13.61
CA ASN A 8 5.53 -17.89 -13.21
C ASN A 8 6.24 -16.53 -13.44
N TRP A 9 5.59 -15.43 -13.04
CA TRP A 9 6.18 -14.09 -13.04
C TRP A 9 6.06 -13.41 -11.69
N ILE A 10 6.92 -12.42 -11.47
CA ILE A 10 6.91 -11.57 -10.29
C ILE A 10 6.78 -10.10 -10.71
N VAL A 11 5.91 -9.37 -10.02
CA VAL A 11 5.82 -7.91 -10.13
C VAL A 11 6.53 -7.28 -8.94
N GLU A 12 7.31 -6.25 -9.24
CA GLU A 12 7.93 -5.40 -8.24
C GLU A 12 7.62 -3.93 -8.55
N ILE A 13 7.25 -3.19 -7.52
CA ILE A 13 7.11 -1.75 -7.59
C ILE A 13 8.23 -1.15 -6.75
N ARG A 14 9.06 -0.32 -7.38
CA ARG A 14 10.19 0.35 -6.72
C ARG A 14 9.99 1.83 -6.70
N ILE A 15 10.27 2.44 -5.56
CA ILE A 15 10.38 3.88 -5.41
C ILE A 15 11.89 4.19 -5.36
N VAL A 16 12.34 5.06 -6.26
CA VAL A 16 13.72 5.53 -6.33
C VAL A 16 13.73 7.02 -5.99
N SER A 17 14.49 7.39 -4.98
CA SER A 17 14.71 8.79 -4.62
C SER A 17 15.72 9.40 -5.59
N ALA A 18 15.32 10.44 -6.32
CA ALA A 18 16.17 11.24 -7.18
C ALA A 18 16.13 12.71 -6.71
N GLY A 19 16.94 13.02 -5.68
CA GLY A 19 16.92 14.34 -5.05
C GLY A 19 15.63 14.58 -4.25
N GLN A 20 14.88 15.63 -4.61
CA GLN A 20 13.59 15.99 -3.98
C GLN A 20 12.38 15.29 -4.63
N HIS A 21 12.62 14.43 -5.63
CA HIS A 21 11.57 13.74 -6.37
C HIS A 21 11.64 12.23 -6.13
N TYR A 22 10.48 11.58 -6.11
CA TYR A 22 10.34 10.14 -6.00
C TYR A 22 9.83 9.60 -7.31
N ASP A 23 10.65 8.82 -8.01
CA ASP A 23 10.21 8.09 -9.18
C ASP A 23 9.75 6.70 -8.76
N ALA A 24 8.53 6.34 -9.13
CA ALA A 24 8.00 4.99 -8.94
C ALA A 24 8.02 4.22 -10.26
N TYR A 25 8.47 2.97 -10.21
CA TYR A 25 8.59 2.08 -11.37
C TYR A 25 7.83 0.79 -11.12
N TYR A 26 7.00 0.40 -12.08
CA TYR A 26 6.42 -0.93 -12.18
C TYR A 26 7.33 -1.81 -13.04
N MET A 27 7.68 -2.97 -12.53
CA MET A 27 8.51 -3.96 -13.21
C MET A 27 7.84 -5.33 -13.12
N LYS A 28 7.69 -6.00 -14.26
CA LYS A 28 7.28 -7.40 -14.32
C LYS A 28 8.43 -8.23 -14.84
N MET A 29 8.77 -9.29 -14.11
CA MET A 29 9.84 -10.21 -14.44
C MET A 29 9.26 -11.60 -14.69
N ASP A 30 9.56 -12.18 -15.85
CA ASP A 30 9.19 -13.56 -16.19
C ASP A 30 10.29 -14.52 -15.73
N LEU A 31 9.96 -15.35 -14.73
CA LEU A 31 10.93 -16.25 -14.11
C LEU A 31 11.29 -17.42 -15.03
N ASN A 32 10.53 -17.69 -16.09
CA ASN A 32 10.88 -18.70 -17.09
C ASN A 32 12.12 -18.33 -17.91
N LEU A 33 12.53 -17.06 -17.86
CA LEU A 33 13.69 -16.51 -18.58
C LEU A 33 15.00 -16.60 -17.78
N VAL A 34 14.93 -16.94 -16.49
CA VAL A 34 16.11 -17.06 -15.62
C VAL A 34 17.08 -18.09 -16.22
N GLY A 35 18.33 -17.68 -16.40
CA GLY A 35 19.39 -18.50 -17.02
C GLY A 35 19.28 -18.67 -18.55
N LYS A 36 18.20 -18.18 -19.18
CA LYS A 36 17.99 -18.20 -20.63
C LYS A 36 18.24 -16.85 -21.29
N LYS A 37 18.02 -15.76 -20.56
CA LYS A 37 18.28 -14.38 -21.01
C LYS A 37 19.10 -13.63 -19.97
N GLN A 38 19.82 -12.60 -20.44
CA GLN A 38 20.54 -11.66 -19.57
C GLN A 38 19.59 -10.78 -18.77
N ASP A 39 18.43 -10.46 -19.33
CA ASP A 39 17.38 -9.71 -18.66
C ASP A 39 16.07 -10.52 -18.63
N ILE A 40 15.47 -10.55 -17.45
CA ILE A 40 14.20 -11.24 -17.18
C ILE A 40 13.03 -10.26 -17.02
N VAL A 41 13.30 -8.95 -17.00
CA VAL A 41 12.28 -7.90 -16.97
C VAL A 41 11.61 -7.87 -18.34
N THR A 42 10.32 -8.20 -18.38
CA THR A 42 9.52 -8.22 -19.62
C THR A 42 8.64 -6.99 -19.76
N GLU A 43 8.32 -6.32 -18.65
CA GLU A 43 7.56 -5.06 -18.66
C GLU A 43 8.23 -4.08 -17.70
N PHE A 44 8.43 -2.84 -18.14
CA PHE A 44 8.98 -1.75 -17.35
C PHE A 44 8.21 -0.47 -17.65
N GLN A 45 7.60 0.13 -16.62
CA GLN A 45 6.80 1.35 -16.75
C GLN A 45 7.14 2.32 -15.62
N LYS A 46 7.38 3.59 -15.95
CA LYS A 46 7.40 4.66 -14.96
C LYS A 46 5.95 4.99 -14.58
N LEU A 47 5.65 4.98 -13.29
CA LEU A 47 4.35 5.40 -12.77
C LEU A 47 4.28 6.94 -12.76
N PRO A 48 3.07 7.53 -12.74
CA PRO A 48 2.90 8.98 -12.62
C PRO A 48 3.71 9.56 -11.47
N GLU A 49 4.09 10.83 -11.56
CA GLU A 49 4.84 11.48 -10.48
C GLU A 49 3.95 11.63 -9.24
N PHE A 50 4.46 11.10 -8.11
CA PHE A 50 3.87 11.30 -6.79
C PHE A 50 4.87 12.04 -5.92
N VAL A 51 4.41 13.08 -5.26
CA VAL A 51 5.16 13.71 -4.18
C VAL A 51 4.98 12.81 -2.96
N GLU A 52 5.99 11.99 -2.67
CA GLU A 52 6.09 11.19 -1.43
C GLU A 52 5.01 10.10 -1.25
N PRO A 53 4.97 9.05 -2.11
CA PRO A 53 4.15 7.87 -1.82
C PRO A 53 4.68 7.16 -0.58
N TYR A 54 3.78 6.74 0.32
CA TYR A 54 4.12 5.98 1.52
C TYR A 54 4.20 4.48 1.25
N THR A 55 3.20 3.90 0.57
CA THR A 55 3.20 2.49 0.19
C THR A 55 2.55 2.28 -1.19
N MET A 56 2.90 1.20 -1.86
CA MET A 56 2.32 0.79 -3.13
C MET A 56 2.07 -0.72 -3.10
N THR A 57 0.81 -1.13 -3.25
CA THR A 57 0.37 -2.52 -3.20
C THR A 57 -0.20 -2.91 -4.57
N TYR A 58 0.45 -3.83 -5.27
CA TYR A 58 -0.07 -4.38 -6.53
C TYR A 58 -1.02 -5.54 -6.24
N ASP A 59 -2.09 -5.64 -7.04
CA ASP A 59 -3.01 -6.77 -7.01
C ASP A 59 -3.03 -7.48 -8.37
N ILE A 60 -2.75 -8.79 -8.37
CA ILE A 60 -2.76 -9.61 -9.59
C ILE A 60 -4.14 -9.62 -10.25
N LYS A 61 -5.22 -9.67 -9.45
CA LYS A 61 -6.58 -9.87 -9.97
C LYS A 61 -7.08 -8.66 -10.74
N THR A 62 -6.95 -7.47 -10.16
CA THR A 62 -7.39 -6.21 -10.78
C THR A 62 -6.31 -5.59 -11.67
N LYS A 63 -5.05 -6.01 -11.50
CA LYS A 63 -3.85 -5.44 -12.14
C LYS A 63 -3.65 -3.96 -11.80
N LEU A 64 -4.16 -3.54 -10.64
CA LEU A 64 -4.06 -2.18 -10.14
C LEU A 64 -3.00 -2.09 -9.05
N VAL A 65 -2.48 -0.88 -8.87
CA VAL A 65 -1.65 -0.50 -7.73
C VAL A 65 -2.48 0.38 -6.81
N LEU A 66 -2.72 -0.06 -5.58
CA LEU A 66 -3.20 0.83 -4.53
C LEU A 66 -2.00 1.57 -3.92
N VAL A 67 -2.05 2.89 -3.95
CA VAL A 67 -1.03 3.75 -3.39
C VAL A 67 -1.57 4.46 -2.17
N THR A 68 -0.78 4.50 -1.11
CA THR A 68 -0.98 5.47 -0.04
C THR A 68 0.01 6.61 -0.18
N TRP A 69 -0.45 7.84 0.01
CA TRP A 69 0.38 9.04 -0.13
C TRP A 69 -0.08 10.16 0.79
N LYS A 70 0.79 11.16 0.91
CA LYS A 70 0.53 12.40 1.61
C LYS A 70 -0.25 13.35 0.71
N HIS A 71 -1.43 13.76 1.14
CA HIS A 71 -2.18 14.80 0.46
C HIS A 71 -2.09 16.11 1.23
N GLY A 72 -1.54 17.14 0.60
CA GLY A 72 -1.39 18.48 1.18
C GLY A 72 -0.06 18.71 1.91
N THR A 73 0.26 20.00 2.12
CA THR A 73 1.52 20.44 2.75
C THR A 73 1.34 20.83 4.21
N ILE A 74 0.14 21.27 4.62
CA ILE A 74 -0.16 21.74 5.99
C ILE A 74 -0.95 20.69 6.77
N PHE A 75 -1.97 20.10 6.14
CA PHE A 75 -2.66 18.91 6.63
C PHE A 75 -2.10 17.75 5.83
N THR A 76 -1.47 16.79 6.52
CA THR A 76 -0.77 15.67 5.88
C THR A 76 -1.60 14.41 5.98
N ASP A 77 -2.82 14.50 5.47
CA ASP A 77 -3.73 13.35 5.50
C ASP A 77 -3.14 12.22 4.66
N THR A 78 -3.27 11.01 5.19
CA THR A 78 -2.95 9.81 4.43
C THR A 78 -4.16 9.46 3.56
N MET A 79 -3.94 9.47 2.25
CA MET A 79 -4.96 9.12 1.25
C MET A 79 -4.61 7.80 0.60
N MET A 80 -5.64 7.14 0.04
CA MET A 80 -5.56 5.95 -0.81
C MET A 80 -6.02 6.31 -2.22
N ILE A 81 -5.31 5.84 -3.24
CA ILE A 81 -5.69 6.01 -4.64
C ILE A 81 -5.25 4.82 -5.48
N TYR A 82 -6.03 4.43 -6.47
CA TYR A 82 -5.60 3.41 -7.42
C TYR A 82 -4.90 4.00 -8.64
N ILE A 83 -3.95 3.22 -9.15
CA ILE A 83 -3.23 3.49 -10.39
C ILE A 83 -3.32 2.27 -11.28
N ASN A 84 -3.64 2.49 -12.54
CA ASN A 84 -3.37 1.52 -13.58
C ASN A 84 -1.90 1.68 -14.04
N PRO A 85 -1.01 0.72 -13.75
CA PRO A 85 0.42 0.86 -14.00
C PRO A 85 0.79 0.92 -15.50
N TYR A 86 -0.10 0.47 -16.38
CA TYR A 86 0.10 0.45 -17.83
C TYR A 86 -0.27 1.76 -18.51
N THR A 87 -1.17 2.54 -17.89
CA THR A 87 -1.70 3.78 -18.48
C THR A 87 -1.38 5.01 -17.65
N GLY A 88 -0.92 4.83 -16.40
CA GLY A 88 -0.74 5.90 -15.42
C GLY A 88 -2.04 6.54 -14.95
N LYS A 89 -3.21 6.02 -15.35
CA LYS A 89 -4.49 6.62 -14.96
C LYS A 89 -4.80 6.38 -13.49
N LEU A 90 -5.12 7.47 -12.80
CA LEU A 90 -5.56 7.49 -11.41
C LEU A 90 -7.07 7.29 -11.33
N HIS A 91 -7.53 6.56 -10.31
CA HIS A 91 -8.96 6.40 -10.04
C HIS A 91 -9.20 6.13 -8.56
N ASN A 92 -10.40 6.50 -8.11
CA ASN A 92 -10.93 6.30 -6.76
C ASN A 92 -9.97 6.79 -5.67
N GLU A 93 -10.19 8.01 -5.18
CA GLU A 93 -9.43 8.54 -4.05
C GLU A 93 -10.27 8.48 -2.76
N ALA A 94 -9.66 8.01 -1.67
CA ALA A 94 -10.31 7.91 -0.35
C ALA A 94 -9.36 8.31 0.78
N SER A 95 -9.90 8.90 1.85
CA SER A 95 -9.11 9.23 3.05
C SER A 95 -8.92 8.00 3.93
N LEU A 96 -7.67 7.68 4.25
CA LEU A 96 -7.30 6.57 5.14
C LEU A 96 -7.15 7.05 6.59
N LEU A 97 -6.40 8.14 6.78
CA LEU A 97 -6.12 8.67 8.11
C LEU A 97 -5.96 10.18 8.05
N LYS A 98 -6.75 10.88 8.87
CA LYS A 98 -6.56 12.30 9.14
C LYS A 98 -5.37 12.49 10.06
N THR A 99 -4.48 13.41 9.72
CA THR A 99 -3.32 13.76 10.57
C THR A 99 -3.64 15.04 11.33
N PRO A 100 -3.60 15.03 12.68
CA PRO A 100 -3.83 16.24 13.47
C PRO A 100 -2.84 17.35 13.12
N PHE A 101 -3.23 18.61 13.34
CA PHE A 101 -2.33 19.73 13.15
C PHE A 101 -1.11 19.61 14.10
N GLY A 102 0.09 19.87 13.58
CA GLY A 102 1.34 19.69 14.33
C GLY A 102 1.77 18.23 14.49
N TRP A 103 1.19 17.31 13.71
CA TRP A 103 1.62 15.92 13.62
C TRP A 103 2.08 15.59 12.19
N PHE A 104 2.90 14.56 12.06
CA PHE A 104 3.34 14.04 10.78
C PHE A 104 3.39 12.52 10.79
N VAL A 105 3.22 11.92 9.60
CA VAL A 105 3.38 10.49 9.39
C VAL A 105 4.87 10.16 9.31
N GLN A 106 5.34 9.29 10.19
CA GLN A 106 6.73 8.81 10.22
C GLN A 106 6.93 7.61 9.29
N SER A 107 5.98 6.69 9.28
CA SER A 107 6.04 5.50 8.45
C SER A 107 4.64 4.94 8.17
N VAL A 108 4.52 4.27 7.04
CA VAL A 108 3.35 3.45 6.71
C VAL A 108 3.84 2.11 6.21
N GLN A 109 3.26 1.04 6.73
CA GLN A 109 3.43 -0.32 6.22
C GLN A 109 2.08 -0.84 5.76
N ALA A 110 2.08 -1.66 4.72
CA ALA A 110 0.89 -2.29 4.18
C ALA A 110 1.12 -3.79 4.06
N LEU A 111 0.17 -4.58 4.58
CA LEU A 111 0.08 -6.03 4.35
C LEU A 111 -1.22 -6.32 3.62
N PHE A 112 -1.11 -6.90 2.43
CA PHE A 112 -2.26 -7.29 1.63
C PHE A 112 -2.52 -8.79 1.78
N ASP A 113 -3.74 -9.15 2.16
CA ASP A 113 -4.23 -10.52 2.09
C ASP A 113 -5.14 -10.67 0.87
N GLU A 114 -4.63 -11.37 -0.15
CA GLU A 114 -5.36 -11.62 -1.39
C GLU A 114 -6.63 -12.45 -1.16
N SER A 115 -6.62 -13.33 -0.14
CA SER A 115 -7.71 -14.28 0.10
C SER A 115 -8.98 -13.60 0.61
N THR A 116 -8.85 -12.66 1.56
CA THR A 116 -9.97 -11.86 2.08
C THR A 116 -10.15 -10.53 1.36
N ARG A 117 -9.29 -10.19 0.39
CA ARG A 117 -9.28 -8.89 -0.30
C ARG A 117 -9.14 -7.71 0.66
N GLN A 118 -8.30 -7.85 1.68
CA GLN A 118 -8.14 -6.84 2.72
C GLN A 118 -6.70 -6.40 2.86
N ILE A 119 -6.48 -5.10 3.11
CA ILE A 119 -5.17 -4.55 3.44
C ILE A 119 -5.17 -4.09 4.88
N LEU A 120 -4.15 -4.50 5.63
CA LEU A 120 -3.78 -3.92 6.91
C LEU A 120 -2.73 -2.82 6.70
N PHE A 121 -3.08 -1.60 7.05
CA PHE A 121 -2.13 -0.49 7.15
C PHE A 121 -1.69 -0.31 8.60
N LEU A 122 -0.39 -0.23 8.82
CA LEU A 122 0.21 0.22 10.09
C LEU A 122 0.83 1.60 9.84
N ILE A 123 0.28 2.63 10.47
CA ILE A 123 0.68 4.02 10.27
C ILE A 123 1.21 4.58 11.58
N GLN A 124 2.48 4.97 11.60
CA GLN A 124 3.08 5.65 12.73
C GLN A 124 3.03 7.16 12.51
N GLN A 125 2.46 7.90 13.46
CA GLN A 125 2.45 9.35 13.49
C GLN A 125 3.16 9.86 14.74
N SER A 126 3.77 11.03 14.65
CA SER A 126 4.26 11.74 15.83
C SER A 126 3.91 13.22 15.78
N ASP A 127 3.96 13.86 16.94
CA ASP A 127 4.01 15.31 17.02
C ASP A 127 5.33 15.87 16.44
N LEU A 128 5.39 17.19 16.20
CA LEU A 128 6.57 17.87 15.65
C LEU A 128 7.86 17.64 16.47
N GLN A 129 7.73 17.38 17.78
CA GLN A 129 8.86 17.15 18.68
C GLN A 129 9.25 15.67 18.79
N GLN A 130 8.50 14.76 18.16
CA GLN A 130 8.68 13.30 18.24
C GLN A 130 8.61 12.73 19.66
N ILE A 131 7.92 13.44 20.57
CA ILE A 131 7.75 13.02 21.96
C ILE A 131 6.53 12.11 22.06
N GLN A 132 5.46 12.45 21.35
CA GLN A 132 4.26 11.64 21.31
C GLN A 132 4.25 10.84 20.02
N ILE A 133 4.24 9.51 20.15
CA ILE A 133 4.15 8.58 19.03
C ILE A 133 2.82 7.85 19.15
N THR A 134 2.08 7.79 18.05
CA THR A 134 0.86 7.01 17.93
C THR A 134 0.99 6.08 16.74
N VAL A 135 0.66 4.80 16.96
CA VAL A 135 0.55 3.83 15.88
C VAL A 135 -0.94 3.58 15.63
N TRP A 136 -1.36 3.74 14.38
CA TRP A 136 -2.67 3.32 13.92
C TRP A 136 -2.54 2.02 13.16
N ALA A 137 -3.52 1.18 13.36
CA ALA A 137 -3.67 -0.01 12.56
C ALA A 137 -5.08 0.02 11.96
N ILE A 138 -5.15 -0.07 10.64
CA ILE A 138 -6.37 0.17 9.86
C ILE A 138 -6.53 -0.94 8.85
N THR A 139 -7.62 -1.70 8.95
CA THR A 139 -7.99 -2.70 7.96
C THR A 139 -8.96 -2.09 6.96
N VAL A 140 -8.65 -2.23 5.69
CA VAL A 140 -9.41 -1.68 4.56
C VAL A 140 -9.79 -2.82 3.62
N GLU A 141 -11.03 -2.80 3.14
CA GLU A 141 -11.44 -3.64 2.01
C GLU A 141 -10.77 -3.10 0.75
N PHE A 142 -9.94 -3.94 0.09
CA PHE A 142 -9.17 -3.53 -1.08
C PHE A 142 -10.11 -2.90 -2.11
N ASP A 143 -11.08 -3.68 -2.61
CA ASP A 143 -11.88 -3.35 -3.80
C ASP A 143 -12.72 -2.07 -3.68
N THR A 144 -13.09 -1.67 -2.45
CA THR A 144 -13.94 -0.49 -2.21
C THR A 144 -13.24 0.66 -1.50
N MET A 145 -12.01 0.44 -0.99
CA MET A 145 -11.30 1.34 -0.08
C MET A 145 -12.05 1.63 1.23
N LYS A 146 -13.06 0.84 1.58
CA LYS A 146 -13.83 1.04 2.82
C LYS A 146 -13.02 0.61 4.02
N ILE A 147 -12.91 1.48 5.02
CA ILE A 147 -12.33 1.14 6.32
C ILE A 147 -13.27 0.14 7.02
N ILE A 148 -12.77 -1.07 7.27
CA ILE A 148 -13.47 -2.13 7.99
C ILE A 148 -13.30 -1.93 9.49
N GLU A 149 -12.08 -1.62 9.91
CA GLU A 149 -11.71 -1.45 11.30
C GLU A 149 -10.51 -0.50 11.43
N LYS A 150 -10.51 0.32 12.48
CA LYS A 150 -9.45 1.28 12.77
C LYS A 150 -9.22 1.32 14.27
N LYS A 151 -7.98 1.07 14.70
CA LYS A 151 -7.59 1.09 16.11
C LYS A 151 -6.27 1.83 16.31
N GLN A 152 -6.20 2.54 17.42
CA GLN A 152 -4.95 3.10 17.92
C GLN A 152 -4.24 2.03 18.77
N VAL A 153 -2.95 1.80 18.50
CA VAL A 153 -2.11 0.79 19.12
C VAL A 153 -1.08 1.49 19.99
N ASN A 154 -1.41 1.63 21.28
CA ASN A 154 -0.51 2.25 22.27
C ASN A 154 0.40 1.23 22.97
N ALA A 155 0.05 -0.06 22.91
CA ALA A 155 0.80 -1.18 23.45
C ALA A 155 0.41 -2.48 22.74
N LEU A 156 1.26 -3.51 22.81
CA LEU A 156 0.98 -4.85 22.26
C LEU A 156 -0.38 -5.43 22.72
N ALA A 157 -0.79 -5.11 23.95
CA ALA A 157 -2.10 -5.50 24.48
C ALA A 157 -3.27 -4.98 23.63
N GLY A 158 -3.12 -3.84 22.96
CA GLY A 158 -4.13 -3.28 22.05
C GLY A 158 -4.38 -4.12 20.80
N LEU A 159 -3.52 -5.10 20.51
CA LEU A 159 -3.65 -6.04 19.39
C LEU A 159 -4.22 -7.40 19.79
N GLN A 160 -4.27 -7.74 21.09
CA GLN A 160 -4.56 -9.11 21.55
C GLN A 160 -5.99 -9.58 21.22
N THR A 161 -6.95 -8.68 21.15
CA THR A 161 -8.35 -9.00 20.84
C THR A 161 -8.68 -8.84 19.36
N TRP A 162 -7.68 -8.54 18.53
CA TRP A 162 -7.92 -8.21 17.14
C TRP A 162 -7.64 -9.38 16.21
N THR A 163 -8.66 -9.78 15.48
CA THR A 163 -8.53 -10.66 14.33
C THR A 163 -8.13 -9.84 13.10
N PHE A 164 -6.85 -9.89 12.77
CA PHE A 164 -6.36 -9.37 11.49
C PHE A 164 -6.96 -10.20 10.36
N PHE A 165 -7.59 -9.52 9.42
CA PHE A 165 -8.30 -10.09 8.28
C PHE A 165 -9.56 -10.87 8.68
N LYS A 166 -10.73 -10.29 8.39
CA LYS A 166 -12.00 -10.98 8.65
C LYS A 166 -12.20 -12.04 7.56
N THR A 167 -12.16 -13.31 7.95
CA THR A 167 -12.60 -14.40 7.11
C THR A 167 -14.11 -14.47 7.13
N GLU A 168 -14.76 -14.22 5.99
CA GLU A 168 -16.16 -14.58 5.85
C GLU A 168 -16.24 -16.12 5.89
N LYS A 169 -16.81 -16.67 6.96
CA LYS A 169 -17.30 -18.05 6.92
C LYS A 169 -18.37 -18.10 5.84
N LYS A 170 -18.05 -18.64 4.66
CA LYS A 170 -19.09 -19.13 3.75
C LYS A 170 -19.89 -20.18 4.52
N SER A 171 -21.07 -19.80 5.00
CA SER A 171 -22.06 -20.76 5.47
C SER A 171 -22.50 -21.55 4.25
N ASN A 172 -21.97 -22.77 4.09
CA ASN A 172 -22.59 -23.75 3.22
C ASN A 172 -23.90 -24.17 3.90
N SER A 173 -24.97 -23.47 3.56
CA SER A 173 -26.35 -23.90 3.74
C SER A 173 -26.89 -24.38 2.40
#